data_AF-A0A7W1N6S9-F1
#
_entry.id   AF-A0A7W1N6S9-F1
#
_cell.length_a   1.000
_cell.length_b   1.000
_cell.length_c   1.000
_cell.angle_alpha   90.00
_cell.angle_beta   90.00
_cell.angle_gamma   90.00
#
_symmetry.space_group_name_H-M   'P 1'
#
loop_
_entity.id
_entity.type
_entity.pdbx_description
1 polymer ?
#
loop_
_entity_poly.entity_id
_entity_poly.type
_entity_poly.pdbx_seq_one_letter_code
_entity_poly.pdbx_strand_id
1 'polypeptide(L)'
;MLAAGAATRYGGPKQVELLPAVLDALGRSQIAEVVVVAGAHPLEVTASGARLIQCAAWADGPGASLRCGLAALGEEISHALIVLADGPTLDPRAVDRLLDRAADGPVLAASYDGVRSHPVLLARSAWAAVPDEGGRAFEAELVDC
;
A
#
# COMPACT_ATOMS: atom_id res chain seq x y z
N MET A 1 -1.87 2.00 -2.33
CA MET A 1 -1.96 2.57 -0.97
C MET A 1 -3.30 2.21 -0.33
N LEU A 2 -3.28 1.71 0.90
CA LEU A 2 -4.49 1.36 1.65
C LEU A 2 -4.85 2.47 2.65
N ALA A 3 -6.06 3.03 2.50
CA ALA A 3 -6.60 4.08 3.35
C ALA A 3 -8.00 3.76 3.89
N ALA A 4 -8.50 2.54 3.66
CA ALA A 4 -9.91 2.21 3.79
C ALA A 4 -10.42 2.01 5.24
N GLY A 5 -9.52 1.96 6.23
CA GLY A 5 -9.87 1.66 7.63
C GLY A 5 -10.67 2.75 8.34
N ALA A 6 -11.49 2.36 9.31
CA ALA A 6 -12.37 3.28 10.05
C ALA A 6 -11.68 4.22 11.05
N ALA A 7 -10.39 4.03 11.33
CA ALA A 7 -9.59 4.85 12.27
C ALA A 7 -10.22 5.02 13.68
N THR A 8 -11.00 4.04 14.14
CA THR A 8 -11.83 4.10 15.36
C THR A 8 -11.06 4.35 16.66
N ARG A 9 -9.76 4.05 16.71
CA ARG A 9 -8.88 4.30 17.87
C ARG A 9 -8.25 5.70 17.87
N TYR A 10 -8.35 6.44 16.77
CA TYR A 10 -7.63 7.69 16.54
C TYR A 10 -8.50 8.95 16.70
N GLY A 11 -9.79 8.80 17.05
CA GLY A 11 -10.70 9.93 17.28
C GLY A 11 -11.15 10.68 16.02
N GLY A 12 -10.67 10.30 14.83
CA GLY A 12 -11.00 10.91 13.54
C GLY A 12 -10.31 10.18 12.36
N PRO A 13 -10.65 10.52 11.10
CA PRO A 13 -10.11 9.88 9.92
C PRO A 13 -8.67 10.34 9.65
N LYS A 14 -7.70 9.79 10.39
CA LYS A 14 -6.27 10.16 10.30
C LYS A 14 -5.70 10.13 8.88
N GLN A 15 -6.29 9.34 7.99
CA GLN A 15 -5.90 9.28 6.58
C GLN A 15 -6.10 10.62 5.86
N VAL A 16 -7.08 11.43 6.25
CA VAL A 16 -7.30 12.77 5.65
C VAL A 16 -6.09 13.68 5.88
N GLU A 17 -5.48 13.60 7.06
CA GLU A 17 -4.34 14.45 7.42
C GLU A 17 -3.00 13.89 6.91
N LEU A 18 -2.83 12.57 6.94
CA LEU A 18 -1.54 11.92 6.69
C LEU A 18 -1.31 11.57 5.21
N LEU A 19 -2.38 11.38 4.45
CA LEU A 19 -2.32 10.99 3.03
C LEU A 19 -1.46 11.94 2.16
N PRO A 20 -1.53 13.28 2.28
CA PRO A 20 -0.69 14.17 1.47
C PRO A 20 0.80 13.92 1.64
N ALA A 21 1.28 13.69 2.88
CA ALA A 21 2.70 13.43 3.14
C ALA A 21 3.17 12.10 2.53
N VAL A 22 2.31 11.07 2.60
CA VAL A 22 2.60 9.76 1.98
C VAL A 22 2.62 9.86 0.46
N LEU A 23 1.69 10.61 -0.14
CA LEU A 23 1.67 10.85 -1.58
C LEU A 23 2.90 11.64 -2.05
N ASP A 24 3.34 12.64 -1.31
CA ASP A 24 4.58 13.38 -1.60
C ASP A 24 5.82 12.48 -1.52
N ALA A 25 5.88 11.58 -0.54
CA ALA A 25 6.95 10.56 -0.49
C ALA A 25 6.94 9.65 -1.72
N LEU A 26 5.78 9.13 -2.11
CA LEU A 26 5.66 8.29 -3.31
C LEU A 26 6.02 9.05 -4.60
N GLY A 27 5.65 10.33 -4.72
CA GLY A 27 5.98 11.16 -5.88
C GLY A 27 7.49 11.44 -6.05
N ARG A 28 8.29 11.16 -5.02
CA ARG A 28 9.76 11.27 -5.03
C ARG A 28 10.46 9.92 -5.25
N SER A 29 9.71 8.86 -5.53
CA SER A 29 10.20 7.50 -5.80
C SER A 29 10.02 7.13 -7.28
N GLN A 30 10.50 5.94 -7.65
CA GLN A 30 10.35 5.37 -9.01
C GLN A 30 8.94 4.78 -9.28
N ILE A 31 7.95 5.00 -8.40
CA ILE A 31 6.61 4.44 -8.58
C ILE A 31 5.90 5.03 -9.82
N ALA A 32 5.34 4.16 -10.65
CA ALA A 32 4.74 4.56 -11.92
C ALA A 32 3.30 5.10 -11.75
N GLU A 33 2.50 4.46 -10.91
CA GLU A 33 1.13 4.89 -10.60
C GLU A 33 0.83 4.69 -9.11
N VAL A 34 -0.08 5.51 -8.57
CA VAL A 34 -0.55 5.37 -7.20
C VAL A 34 -2.07 5.19 -7.20
N VAL A 35 -2.54 4.05 -6.71
CA VAL A 35 -3.96 3.84 -6.40
C VAL A 35 -4.19 4.00 -4.90
N VAL A 36 -5.05 4.92 -4.52
CA VAL A 36 -5.51 5.15 -3.15
C VAL A 36 -6.85 4.45 -2.97
N VAL A 37 -6.91 3.50 -2.05
CA VAL A 37 -8.14 2.77 -1.72
C VAL A 37 -8.80 3.40 -0.50
N ALA A 38 -9.92 4.09 -0.72
CA ALA A 38 -10.79 4.61 0.32
C ALA A 38 -11.90 3.61 0.69
N GLY A 39 -12.50 3.82 1.86
CA GLY A 39 -13.53 2.92 2.41
C GLY A 39 -14.41 3.66 3.41
N ALA A 40 -14.08 3.53 4.70
CA ALA A 40 -14.91 4.07 5.78
C ALA A 40 -15.17 5.58 5.73
N HIS A 41 -14.26 6.35 5.13
CA HIS A 41 -14.33 7.80 5.05
C HIS A 41 -14.07 8.28 3.62
N PRO A 42 -14.77 9.34 3.17
CA PRO A 42 -14.42 10.00 1.91
C PRO A 42 -13.02 10.61 2.03
N LEU A 43 -12.25 10.53 0.96
CA LEU A 43 -10.92 11.12 0.84
C LEU A 43 -10.90 12.01 -0.39
N GLU A 44 -10.08 13.05 -0.35
CA GLU A 44 -9.73 13.84 -1.52
C GLU A 44 -8.25 13.59 -1.85
N VAL A 45 -7.98 13.35 -3.14
CA VAL A 45 -6.63 13.16 -3.65
C VAL A 45 -6.39 14.24 -4.69
N THR A 46 -5.56 15.21 -4.34
CA THR A 46 -5.21 16.35 -5.21
C THR A 46 -3.83 16.21 -5.84
N ALA A 47 -3.05 15.22 -5.43
CA ALA A 47 -1.73 14.94 -5.99
C ALA A 47 -1.84 14.40 -7.43
N SER A 48 -1.08 14.99 -8.34
CA SER A 48 -1.00 14.52 -9.73
C SER A 48 -0.47 13.09 -9.80
N GLY A 49 -1.15 12.22 -10.55
CA GLY A 49 -0.73 10.82 -10.76
C GLY A 49 -1.26 9.81 -9.74
N ALA A 50 -2.02 10.26 -8.73
CA ALA A 50 -2.73 9.36 -7.82
C ALA A 50 -4.21 9.25 -8.20
N ARG A 51 -4.73 8.02 -8.24
CA ARG A 51 -6.12 7.68 -8.53
C ARG A 51 -6.81 7.19 -7.26
N LEU A 52 -7.93 7.80 -6.93
CA LEU A 52 -8.78 7.39 -5.82
C LEU A 52 -9.81 6.36 -6.28
N ILE A 53 -9.94 5.26 -5.53
CA ILE A 53 -11.03 4.29 -5.70
C ILE A 53 -11.76 4.08 -4.37
N GLN A 54 -13.03 3.68 -4.45
CA GLN A 54 -13.86 3.33 -3.30
C GLN A 54 -13.97 1.80 -3.20
N CYS A 55 -13.62 1.23 -2.06
CA CYS A 55 -13.84 -0.17 -1.75
C CYS A 55 -15.11 -0.32 -0.90
N ALA A 56 -16.22 -0.76 -1.49
CA ALA A 56 -17.46 -1.00 -0.74
C ALA A 56 -17.31 -2.11 0.30
N ALA A 57 -16.50 -3.13 -0.01
CA ALA A 57 -16.23 -4.29 0.85
C ALA A 57 -15.15 -4.03 1.92
N TRP A 58 -14.79 -2.76 2.20
CA TRP A 58 -13.71 -2.46 3.15
C TRP A 58 -13.94 -3.05 4.54
N ALA A 59 -15.22 -3.17 4.94
CA ALA A 59 -15.63 -3.67 6.24
C ALA A 59 -15.35 -5.18 6.42
N ASP A 60 -15.15 -5.92 5.33
CA ASP A 60 -14.80 -7.35 5.35
C ASP A 60 -13.34 -7.58 5.78
N GLY A 61 -12.55 -6.51 5.86
CA GLY A 61 -11.21 -6.53 6.45
C GLY A 61 -10.10 -6.00 5.53
N PRO A 62 -8.84 -6.03 6.02
CA PRO A 62 -7.70 -5.50 5.28
C PRO A 62 -7.48 -6.20 3.92
N GLY A 63 -7.74 -7.50 3.83
CA GLY A 63 -7.64 -8.27 2.60
C GLY A 63 -8.62 -7.81 1.53
N ALA A 64 -9.86 -7.48 1.90
CA ALA A 64 -10.87 -7.00 0.95
C ALA A 64 -10.46 -5.66 0.31
N SER A 65 -9.95 -4.73 1.13
CA SER A 65 -9.44 -3.44 0.63
C SER A 65 -8.18 -3.62 -0.24
N LEU A 66 -7.30 -4.54 0.13
CA LEU A 66 -6.11 -4.86 -0.67
C LEU A 66 -6.49 -5.45 -2.03
N ARG A 67 -7.36 -6.47 -2.06
CA ARG A 67 -7.84 -7.07 -3.32
C ARG A 67 -8.55 -6.05 -4.20
N CYS A 68 -9.34 -5.15 -3.61
CA CYS A 68 -9.96 -4.05 -4.35
C CYS A 68 -8.92 -3.12 -5.02
N GLY A 69 -7.86 -2.76 -4.29
CA GLY A 69 -6.76 -1.98 -4.85
C GLY A 69 -6.01 -2.69 -5.97
N LEU A 70 -5.70 -3.98 -5.78
CA LEU A 70 -5.00 -4.79 -6.79
C LEU A 70 -5.84 -4.97 -8.07
N ALA A 71 -7.16 -5.17 -7.93
CA ALA A 71 -8.07 -5.29 -9.06
C ALA A 71 -8.22 -4.00 -9.88
N ALA A 72 -7.85 -2.84 -9.34
CA ALA A 72 -7.89 -1.57 -10.04
C ALA A 72 -6.61 -1.29 -10.87
N LEU A 73 -5.54 -2.05 -10.66
CA LEU A 73 -4.30 -1.95 -11.43
C LEU A 73 -4.48 -2.59 -12.81
N GLY A 74 -3.90 -1.98 -13.84
CA GLY A 74 -3.94 -2.50 -15.22
C GLY A 74 -3.20 -3.83 -15.35
N GLU A 75 -3.47 -4.61 -16.40
CA GLU A 75 -2.87 -5.93 -16.63
C GLU A 75 -1.35 -5.87 -16.86
N GLU A 76 -0.84 -4.73 -17.32
CA GLU A 76 0.58 -4.44 -17.56
C GLU A 76 1.42 -4.36 -16.28
N ILE A 77 0.78 -4.17 -15.13
CA ILE A 77 1.48 -3.99 -13.85
C ILE A 77 1.99 -5.34 -13.33
N SER A 78 3.29 -5.56 -13.31
CA SER A 78 3.85 -6.83 -12.83
C SER A 78 3.94 -6.93 -11.30
N HIS A 79 4.04 -5.80 -10.61
CA HIS A 79 4.21 -5.72 -9.16
C HIS A 79 3.40 -4.57 -8.56
N ALA A 80 2.87 -4.77 -7.37
CA ALA A 80 2.19 -3.75 -6.59
C ALA A 80 2.94 -3.49 -5.29
N LEU A 81 3.21 -2.22 -5.00
CA LEU A 81 3.75 -1.81 -3.70
C LEU A 81 2.62 -1.34 -2.79
N ILE A 82 2.50 -2.00 -1.64
CA ILE A 82 1.50 -1.72 -0.62
C ILE A 82 2.14 -0.79 0.40
N VAL A 83 1.52 0.37 0.59
CA VAL A 83 1.83 1.33 1.65
C VAL A 83 0.54 1.68 2.38
N LEU A 84 0.65 2.04 3.64
CA LEU A 84 -0.47 2.51 4.46
C LEU A 84 -0.54 4.04 4.40
N ALA A 85 -1.74 4.59 4.29
CA ALA A 85 -1.96 6.04 4.21
C ALA A 85 -1.65 6.79 5.53
N ASP A 86 -1.47 6.06 6.62
CA ASP A 86 -1.19 6.57 7.96
C ASP A 86 0.28 6.42 8.39
N GLY A 87 1.19 6.12 7.44
CA GLY A 87 2.64 6.05 7.66
C GLY A 87 3.37 7.29 7.11
N PRO A 88 3.26 8.48 7.73
CA PRO A 88 3.81 9.73 7.20
C PRO A 88 5.34 9.75 7.15
N THR A 89 6.00 8.83 7.85
CA THR A 89 7.45 8.69 7.87
C THR A 89 7.97 7.76 6.76
N LEU A 90 7.17 7.51 5.72
CA LEU A 90 7.59 6.74 4.55
C LEU A 90 8.81 7.40 3.90
N ASP A 91 9.93 6.70 3.88
CA ASP A 91 11.12 7.12 3.14
C ASP A 91 11.00 6.65 1.67
N PRO A 92 11.05 7.57 0.68
CA PRO A 92 11.06 7.20 -0.74
C PRO A 92 12.17 6.21 -1.10
N ARG A 93 13.32 6.24 -0.40
CA ARG A 93 14.42 5.30 -0.64
C ARG A 93 14.06 3.87 -0.29
N ALA A 94 13.19 3.66 0.70
CA ALA A 94 12.70 2.32 1.02
C ALA A 94 11.82 1.77 -0.10
N VAL A 95 11.02 2.63 -0.74
CA VAL A 95 10.23 2.26 -1.93
C VAL A 95 11.16 1.81 -3.06
N ASP A 96 12.15 2.64 -3.39
CA ASP A 96 13.08 2.35 -4.48
C ASP A 96 13.88 1.07 -4.24
N ARG A 97 14.36 0.83 -3.02
CA ARG A 97 15.06 -0.42 -2.66
C ARG A 97 14.22 -1.67 -2.89
N LEU A 98 12.91 -1.64 -2.57
CA LEU A 98 12.04 -2.78 -2.84
C LEU A 98 11.81 -2.97 -4.34
N LEU A 99 11.67 -1.87 -5.10
CA LEU A 99 11.50 -1.93 -6.55
C LEU A 99 12.74 -2.50 -7.25
N ASP A 100 13.94 -2.09 -6.83
CA ASP A 100 15.21 -2.60 -7.37
C ASP A 100 15.39 -4.11 -7.12
N ARG A 101 14.76 -4.64 -6.07
CA ARG A 101 14.79 -6.05 -5.67
C ARG A 101 13.57 -6.85 -6.14
N ALA A 102 12.69 -6.29 -6.95
CA ALA A 102 11.43 -6.94 -7.33
C ALA A 102 11.57 -8.35 -7.93
N ALA A 103 12.72 -8.65 -8.53
CA ALA A 103 13.02 -9.96 -9.10
C ALA A 103 13.39 -11.04 -8.07
N ASP A 104 13.67 -10.67 -6.81
CA ASP A 104 14.17 -11.58 -5.78
C ASP A 104 13.09 -12.54 -5.28
N GLY A 105 11.81 -12.15 -5.35
CA GLY A 105 10.71 -13.03 -4.96
C GLY A 105 9.31 -12.44 -5.15
N PRO A 106 8.27 -13.28 -4.98
CA PRO A 106 6.89 -12.85 -5.20
C PRO A 106 6.36 -11.92 -4.11
N VAL A 107 6.97 -11.92 -2.93
CA VAL A 107 6.60 -11.07 -1.78
C VAL A 107 7.86 -10.57 -1.09
N LEU A 108 8.04 -9.25 -1.09
CA LEU A 108 9.12 -8.56 -0.37
C LEU A 108 8.52 -7.59 0.64
N ALA A 109 9.16 -7.42 1.78
CA ALA A 109 8.74 -6.43 2.77
C ALA A 109 9.94 -5.64 3.28
N ALA A 110 9.76 -4.33 3.46
CA ALA A 110 10.73 -3.52 4.16
C ALA A 110 10.90 -4.04 5.59
N SER A 111 12.13 -4.04 6.09
CA SER A 111 12.43 -4.24 7.50
C SER A 111 13.27 -3.08 8.01
N TYR A 112 12.96 -2.62 9.22
CA TYR A 112 13.73 -1.60 9.93
C TYR A 112 14.18 -2.22 11.24
N ASP A 113 15.49 -2.24 11.50
CA ASP A 113 16.08 -2.95 12.66
C ASP A 113 15.61 -4.42 12.75
N GLY A 114 15.49 -5.09 11.60
CA GLY A 114 15.00 -6.47 11.50
C GLY A 114 13.50 -6.65 11.71
N VAL A 115 12.75 -5.58 11.97
CA VAL A 115 11.30 -5.61 12.16
C VAL A 115 10.60 -5.33 10.83
N ARG A 116 9.87 -6.32 10.33
CA ARG A 116 9.04 -6.19 9.12
C ARG A 116 8.04 -5.04 9.25
N SER A 117 7.95 -4.21 8.23
CA SER A 117 7.01 -3.11 8.11
C SER A 117 6.60 -2.87 6.64
N HIS A 118 5.89 -1.77 6.38
CA HIS A 118 5.63 -1.29 5.03
C HIS A 118 6.80 -0.42 4.53
N PRO A 119 7.03 -0.34 3.20
CA PRO A 119 6.23 -0.95 2.13
C PRO A 119 6.34 -2.48 2.02
N VAL A 120 5.33 -3.10 1.41
CA VAL A 120 5.34 -4.53 1.01
C VAL A 120 5.14 -4.60 -0.51
N LEU A 121 6.04 -5.26 -1.23
CA LEU A 121 5.92 -5.51 -2.67
C LEU A 121 5.26 -6.89 -2.90
N LEU A 122 4.27 -6.94 -3.79
CA LEU A 122 3.62 -8.16 -4.25
C LEU A 122 3.73 -8.29 -5.77
N ALA A 123 4.36 -9.36 -6.24
CA ALA A 123 4.29 -9.76 -7.64
C ALA A 123 2.86 -10.17 -8.00
N ARG A 124 2.47 -9.97 -9.27
CA ARG A 124 1.14 -10.31 -9.79
C ARG A 124 0.73 -11.76 -9.50
N SER A 125 1.68 -12.68 -9.55
CA SER A 125 1.46 -14.11 -9.23
C SER A 125 0.94 -14.34 -7.81
N ALA A 126 1.19 -13.42 -6.86
CA ALA A 126 0.73 -13.51 -5.47
C ALA A 126 -0.65 -12.86 -5.23
N TRP A 127 -1.18 -12.06 -6.18
CA TRP A 127 -2.38 -11.25 -5.93
C TRP A 127 -3.63 -12.09 -5.64
N ALA A 128 -3.79 -13.22 -6.33
CA ALA A 128 -4.92 -14.13 -6.11
C ALA A 128 -4.87 -14.84 -4.75
N ALA A 129 -3.70 -14.89 -4.12
CA ALA A 129 -3.49 -15.53 -2.83
C ALA A 129 -3.65 -14.58 -1.63
N VAL A 130 -4.05 -13.33 -1.85
CA VAL A 130 -4.23 -12.34 -0.77
C VAL A 130 -5.32 -12.82 0.21
N PRO A 131 -4.96 -13.12 1.47
CA PRO A 131 -5.91 -13.61 2.45
C PRO A 131 -6.73 -12.46 3.04
N ASP A 132 -7.76 -12.78 3.82
CA ASP A 132 -8.69 -11.79 4.39
C ASP A 132 -8.02 -10.90 5.45
N GLU A 133 -7.00 -11.41 6.13
CA GLU A 133 -6.15 -10.64 7.05
C GLU A 133 -5.23 -9.63 6.32
N GLY A 134 -5.12 -9.73 5.00
CA GLY A 134 -4.34 -8.85 4.14
C GLY A 134 -2.86 -9.24 3.99
N GLY A 135 -2.08 -8.38 3.35
CA GLY A 135 -0.71 -8.70 2.91
C GLY A 135 0.30 -9.01 4.04
N ARG A 136 -0.03 -8.64 5.29
CA ARG A 136 0.80 -8.99 6.46
C ARG A 136 0.88 -10.50 6.71
N ALA A 137 -0.13 -11.25 6.27
CA ALA A 137 -0.17 -12.71 6.45
C ALA A 137 0.75 -13.47 5.48
N PHE A 138 1.24 -12.84 4.40
CA PHE A 138 2.26 -13.47 3.57
C PHE A 138 3.59 -13.60 4.32
N GLU A 139 4.26 -14.73 4.15
CA GLU A 139 5.71 -14.80 4.34
C GLU A 139 6.38 -13.91 3.29
N ALA A 140 7.32 -13.09 3.73
CA ALA A 140 7.97 -12.09 2.89
C ALA A 140 9.48 -12.18 3.07
N GLU A 141 10.22 -12.08 1.97
CA GLU A 141 11.64 -11.82 2.05
C GLU A 141 11.86 -10.38 2.52
N LEU A 142 12.75 -10.20 3.51
CA LEU A 142 12.98 -8.91 4.12
C LEU A 142 14.04 -8.12 3.33
N VAL A 143 13.74 -6.84 3.11
CA VAL A 143 14.63 -5.86 2.52
C VAL A 143 15.00 -4.85 3.59
N ASP A 144 16.26 -4.85 4.02
CA ASP A 144 16.76 -3.94 5.04
C ASP A 144 16.68 -2.48 4.55
N CYS A 145 16.09 -1.62 5.38
CA CYS A 145 15.67 -0.27 5.00
C CYS A 145 16.06 0.80 6.01
#